data_AF-K2FS96-F1
#
_entry.id   AF-K2FS96-F1
#
_cell.length_a   1.000
_cell.length_b   1.000
_cell.length_c   1.000
_cell.angle_alpha   90.00
_cell.angle_beta   90.00
_cell.angle_gamma   90.00
#
_symmetry.space_group_name_H-M   'P 1'
#
loop_
_entity.id
_entity.type
_entity.pdbx_description
1 polymer ?
#
loop_
_entity_poly.entity_id
_entity_poly.type
_entity_poly.pdbx_seq_one_letter_code
_entity_poly.pdbx_strand_id
1 'polypeptide(L)'
;VCNSHLIVLASNSVRISHINKALSSLKISPKISLVVTGDFNYLPYHRKRLDNIMKKYNLIEATKNIRQTVDFSPEGKKEEFSFLQNFIIRRINHFFGNQMKNDYIYYRGIKLTKTERIEVRFSDHYPIISNFEI
;
A
#
# COMPACT_ATOMS: atom_id res chain seq x y z
N VAL A 1 6.26 2.74 -14.87
CA VAL A 1 5.70 2.86 -13.50
C VAL A 1 4.19 2.70 -13.60
N CYS A 2 3.57 1.99 -12.66
CA CYS A 2 2.12 1.78 -12.57
C CYS A 2 1.63 2.30 -11.21
N ASN A 3 0.68 3.23 -11.22
CA ASN A 3 0.00 3.68 -10.01
C ASN A 3 -1.31 2.88 -9.84
N SER A 4 -1.64 2.50 -8.61
CA SER A 4 -2.83 1.73 -8.27
C SER A 4 -3.51 2.30 -7.04
N HIS A 5 -4.81 2.55 -7.14
CA HIS A 5 -5.67 2.84 -6.00
C HIS A 5 -6.76 1.78 -5.94
N LEU A 6 -6.72 0.89 -4.94
CA LEU A 6 -7.69 -0.21 -4.84
C LEU A 6 -8.93 0.18 -4.05
N ILE A 7 -10.01 -0.55 -4.29
CA ILE A 7 -11.30 -0.36 -3.64
C ILE A 7 -11.21 -0.38 -2.10
N VAL A 8 -11.75 0.67 -1.47
CA VAL A 8 -11.76 0.85 -0.01
C VAL A 8 -12.72 -0.14 0.67
N LEU A 9 -13.93 -0.32 0.13
CA LEU A 9 -14.96 -1.20 0.72
C LEU A 9 -14.96 -2.57 0.04
N ALA A 10 -13.95 -3.39 0.32
CA ALA A 10 -13.89 -4.77 -0.13
C ALA A 10 -13.06 -5.66 0.81
N SER A 11 -13.13 -6.97 0.60
CA SER A 11 -12.23 -7.91 1.25
C SER A 11 -10.84 -7.88 0.61
N ASN A 12 -9.83 -8.34 1.36
CA ASN A 12 -8.47 -8.52 0.83
C ASN A 12 -8.42 -9.50 -0.35
N SER A 13 -9.32 -10.50 -0.44
CA SER A 13 -9.36 -11.40 -1.60
C SER A 13 -9.80 -10.71 -2.89
N VAL A 14 -10.77 -9.79 -2.82
CA VAL A 14 -11.20 -9.00 -3.98
C VAL A 14 -10.07 -8.10 -4.47
N ARG A 15 -9.40 -7.39 -3.55
CA ARG A 15 -8.24 -6.54 -3.88
C ARG A 15 -7.12 -7.32 -4.54
N ILE A 16 -6.82 -8.52 -4.03
CA ILE A 16 -5.82 -9.42 -4.61
C ILE A 16 -6.21 -9.86 -6.02
N SER A 17 -7.48 -10.21 -6.23
CA SER A 17 -7.99 -10.56 -7.55
C SER A 17 -7.80 -9.42 -8.54
N HIS A 18 -8.12 -8.18 -8.13
CA HIS A 18 -7.94 -6.99 -8.96
C HIS A 18 -6.47 -6.73 -9.30
N ILE A 19 -5.56 -6.78 -8.32
CA ILE A 19 -4.11 -6.64 -8.55
C ILE A 19 -3.61 -7.71 -9.53
N ASN A 20 -3.94 -8.98 -9.28
CA ASN A 20 -3.46 -10.08 -10.12
C ASN A 20 -3.99 -9.96 -11.56
N LYS A 21 -5.26 -9.55 -11.73
CA LYS A 21 -5.83 -9.28 -13.04
C LYS A 21 -5.11 -8.13 -13.74
N ALA A 22 -4.88 -7.00 -13.05
CA ALA A 22 -4.15 -5.86 -13.60
C ALA A 22 -2.70 -6.24 -13.99
N LEU A 23 -1.95 -6.91 -13.10
CA LEU A 23 -0.57 -7.32 -13.39
C LEU A 23 -0.50 -8.33 -14.55
N SER A 24 -1.48 -9.24 -14.67
CA SER A 24 -1.55 -10.17 -15.80
C SER A 24 -1.85 -9.49 -17.14
N SER A 25 -2.68 -8.43 -17.14
CA SER A 25 -3.09 -7.75 -18.37
C SER A 25 -2.01 -6.87 -18.96
N LEU A 26 -1.02 -6.44 -18.16
CA LEU A 26 0.11 -5.64 -18.61
C LEU A 26 0.92 -6.32 -19.73
N LYS A 27 0.96 -7.66 -19.78
CA LYS A 27 1.76 -8.44 -20.76
C LYS A 27 3.23 -7.97 -20.86
N ILE A 28 3.79 -7.41 -19.78
CA ILE A 28 5.16 -6.89 -19.74
C ILE A 28 6.15 -8.01 -19.45
N SER A 29 7.20 -8.11 -20.28
CA SER A 29 8.31 -9.04 -20.09
C SER A 29 8.91 -8.94 -18.68
N PRO A 30 9.20 -10.07 -17.99
CA PRO A 30 9.86 -10.07 -16.68
C PRO A 30 11.20 -9.34 -16.63
N LYS A 31 11.87 -9.17 -17.78
CA LYS A 31 13.16 -8.49 -17.90
C LYS A 31 13.05 -6.96 -17.86
N ILE A 32 11.84 -6.41 -18.08
CA ILE A 32 11.61 -4.97 -18.06
C ILE A 32 11.41 -4.50 -16.62
N SER A 33 12.12 -3.43 -16.28
CA SER A 33 12.00 -2.74 -15.00
C SER A 33 10.58 -2.24 -14.79
N LEU A 34 10.02 -2.51 -13.61
CA LEU A 34 8.64 -2.17 -13.28
C LEU A 34 8.59 -1.69 -11.83
N VAL A 35 7.87 -0.60 -11.62
CA VAL A 35 7.47 -0.11 -10.29
C VAL A 35 5.95 -0.08 -10.27
N VAL A 36 5.36 -0.66 -9.24
CA VAL A 36 3.93 -0.63 -8.94
C VAL A 36 3.77 0.04 -7.59
N THR A 37 3.00 1.12 -7.52
CA THR A 37 2.88 1.96 -6.34
C THR A 37 1.46 2.45 -6.14
N GLY A 38 1.12 2.90 -4.94
CA GLY A 38 -0.09 3.65 -4.64
C GLY A 38 -0.77 3.16 -3.37
N ASP A 39 -2.01 3.60 -3.17
CA ASP A 39 -2.84 3.19 -2.05
C ASP A 39 -3.56 1.87 -2.40
N PHE A 40 -3.15 0.79 -1.75
CA PHE A 40 -3.71 -0.51 -2.01
C PHE A 40 -4.93 -0.79 -1.14
N ASN A 41 -5.26 0.07 -0.17
CA ASN A 41 -6.31 -0.19 0.82
C ASN A 41 -6.23 -1.59 1.44
N TYR A 42 -5.03 -2.20 1.43
CA TYR A 42 -4.81 -3.58 1.81
C TYR A 42 -4.37 -3.60 3.25
N LEU A 43 -5.31 -3.94 4.13
CA LEU A 43 -5.06 -4.00 5.56
C LEU A 43 -3.91 -4.98 5.87
N PRO A 44 -3.05 -4.69 6.87
CA PRO A 44 -1.87 -5.50 7.17
C PRO A 44 -2.17 -6.97 7.52
N TYR A 45 -3.40 -7.28 7.92
CA TYR A 45 -3.86 -8.64 8.16
C TYR A 45 -3.82 -9.50 6.87
N HIS A 46 -3.27 -10.71 6.96
CA HIS A 46 -3.01 -11.59 5.80
C HIS A 46 -2.14 -10.97 4.68
N ARG A 47 -1.19 -10.07 5.01
CA ARG A 47 -0.20 -9.53 4.06
C ARG A 47 0.54 -10.58 3.23
N LYS A 48 0.75 -11.78 3.78
CA LYS A 48 1.39 -12.92 3.06
C LYS A 48 0.77 -13.19 1.69
N ARG A 49 -0.55 -12.99 1.52
CA ARG A 49 -1.21 -13.18 0.21
C ARG A 49 -0.80 -12.13 -0.82
N LEU A 50 -0.71 -10.86 -0.40
CA LEU A 50 -0.21 -9.78 -1.24
C LEU A 50 1.25 -10.03 -1.64
N ASP A 51 2.08 -10.39 -0.67
CA ASP A 51 3.49 -10.72 -0.90
C ASP A 51 3.64 -11.86 -1.92
N ASN A 52 2.82 -12.91 -1.81
CA ASN A 52 2.85 -14.04 -2.74
C ASN A 52 2.46 -13.65 -4.17
N ILE A 53 1.44 -12.80 -4.32
CA ILE A 53 1.04 -12.30 -5.64
C ILE A 53 2.14 -11.44 -6.24
N MET A 54 2.73 -10.52 -5.48
CA MET A 54 3.81 -9.69 -6.01
C MET A 54 5.05 -10.51 -6.39
N LYS A 55 5.41 -11.51 -5.58
CA LYS A 55 6.48 -12.46 -5.89
C LYS A 55 6.25 -13.22 -7.21
N LYS A 56 5.00 -13.61 -7.53
CA LYS A 56 4.66 -14.25 -8.81
C LYS A 56 5.09 -13.40 -10.04
N TYR A 57 5.15 -12.08 -9.88
CA TYR A 57 5.57 -11.14 -10.93
C TYR A 57 7.01 -10.64 -10.75
N ASN A 58 7.82 -11.30 -9.92
CA ASN A 58 9.19 -10.92 -9.55
C ASN A 58 9.30 -9.53 -8.91
N LEU A 59 8.22 -9.06 -8.28
CA LEU A 59 8.20 -7.77 -7.61
C LEU A 59 8.63 -7.91 -6.15
N ILE A 60 9.50 -7.00 -5.71
CA ILE A 60 10.03 -6.88 -4.35
C ILE A 60 9.43 -5.64 -3.71
N GLU A 61 9.11 -5.70 -2.42
CA GLU A 61 8.57 -4.53 -1.72
C GLU A 61 9.67 -3.54 -1.29
N ALA A 62 9.54 -2.29 -1.71
CA ALA A 62 10.41 -1.19 -1.30
C ALA A 62 10.04 -0.62 0.08
N THR A 63 8.78 -0.74 0.49
CA THR A 63 8.23 -0.21 1.75
C THR A 63 8.36 -1.15 2.94
N LYS A 64 9.15 -2.23 2.87
CA LYS A 64 9.16 -3.31 3.87
C LYS A 64 9.42 -2.85 5.32
N ASN A 65 10.17 -1.75 5.50
CA ASN A 65 10.55 -1.20 6.80
C ASN A 65 9.56 -0.14 7.32
N ILE A 66 8.61 0.29 6.50
CA ILE A 66 7.54 1.21 6.90
C ILE A 66 6.37 0.39 7.43
N ARG A 67 5.94 0.68 8.65
CA ARG A 67 4.83 -0.02 9.34
C ARG A 67 3.53 0.78 9.38
N GLN A 68 3.61 2.09 9.20
CA GLN A 68 2.47 2.99 9.19
C GLN A 68 2.54 3.87 7.95
N THR A 69 1.45 3.97 7.21
CA THR A 69 1.32 4.89 6.08
C THR A 69 0.04 5.71 6.17
N VAL A 70 -0.85 5.34 7.08
CA VAL A 70 -2.10 6.04 7.34
C VAL A 70 -2.23 6.32 8.83
N ASP A 71 -2.79 7.47 9.16
CA ASP A 71 -3.09 7.87 10.53
C ASP A 71 -4.48 8.51 10.62
N PHE A 72 -5.42 7.72 11.14
CA PHE A 72 -6.78 8.15 11.38
C PHE A 72 -7.01 8.73 12.80
N SER A 73 -5.95 9.10 13.53
CA SER A 73 -6.06 9.81 14.81
C SER A 73 -6.77 11.16 14.63
N PRO A 74 -7.48 11.67 15.66
CA PRO A 74 -8.10 13.00 15.61
C PRO A 74 -7.15 14.10 15.15
N GLU A 75 -5.86 14.02 15.49
CA GLU A 75 -4.83 14.98 15.04
C GLU A 75 -4.39 14.78 13.58
N GLY A 76 -4.59 13.58 13.02
CA GLY A 76 -4.34 13.24 11.61
C GLY A 76 -5.56 13.37 10.69
N LYS A 77 -6.77 13.51 11.24
CA LYS A 77 -8.03 13.60 10.49
C LYS A 77 -8.19 14.97 9.83
N LYS A 78 -8.39 14.96 8.50
CA LYS A 78 -8.82 16.15 7.75
C LYS A 78 -10.20 16.02 7.12
N GLU A 79 -10.76 14.81 7.08
CA GLU A 79 -12.06 14.54 6.49
C GLU A 79 -13.12 14.18 7.54
N GLU A 80 -14.35 14.63 7.31
CA GLU A 80 -15.50 14.28 8.15
C GLU A 80 -15.97 12.86 7.84
N PHE A 81 -15.59 11.92 8.70
CA PHE A 81 -16.11 10.55 8.65
C PHE A 81 -17.51 10.46 9.26
N SER A 82 -18.36 9.63 8.67
CA SER A 82 -19.66 9.25 9.24
C SER A 82 -19.50 8.54 10.60
N PHE A 83 -20.58 8.49 11.39
CA PHE A 83 -20.59 7.80 12.68
C PHE A 83 -20.13 6.33 12.59
N LEU A 84 -20.58 5.62 11.54
CA LEU A 84 -20.20 4.23 11.31
C LEU A 84 -18.71 4.08 10.96
N GLN A 85 -18.17 4.96 10.11
CA GLN A 85 -16.75 4.99 9.77
C GLN A 85 -15.89 5.28 11.01
N ASN A 86 -16.30 6.23 11.85
CA ASN A 86 -15.61 6.52 13.11
C ASN A 86 -15.60 5.32 14.06
N PHE A 87 -16.69 4.56 14.14
CA PHE A 87 -16.75 3.34 14.94
C PHE A 87 -15.81 2.26 14.40
N ILE A 88 -15.80 2.03 13.09
CA ILE A 88 -14.92 1.04 12.44
C ILE A 88 -13.45 1.44 12.60
N ILE A 89 -13.10 2.70 12.35
CA ILE A 89 -11.74 3.23 12.50
C ILE A 89 -11.24 3.05 13.93
N ARG A 90 -12.07 3.35 14.95
CA ARG A 90 -11.70 3.15 16.36
C ARG A 90 -11.38 1.69 16.65
N ARG A 91 -12.17 0.75 16.11
CA ARG A 91 -11.90 -0.69 16.25
C ARG A 91 -10.61 -1.09 15.54
N ILE A 92 -10.41 -0.64 14.30
CA ILE A 92 -9.19 -0.91 13.52
C ILE A 92 -7.96 -0.36 14.26
N ASN A 93 -7.97 0.90 14.70
CA ASN A 93 -6.87 1.52 15.43
C ASN A 93 -6.56 0.78 16.74
N HIS A 94 -7.58 0.31 17.46
CA HIS A 94 -7.39 -0.49 18.66
C HIS A 94 -6.67 -1.83 18.36
N PHE A 95 -7.02 -2.50 17.26
CA PHE A 95 -6.40 -3.78 16.90
C PHE A 95 -5.02 -3.64 16.26
N PHE A 96 -4.77 -2.57 15.49
CA PHE A 96 -3.54 -2.40 14.73
C PHE A 96 -2.54 -1.41 15.33
N GLY A 97 -2.88 -0.68 16.40
CA GLY A 97 -1.92 0.08 17.22
C GLY A 97 -0.95 0.95 16.44
N ASN A 98 -1.47 1.78 15.52
CA ASN A 98 -0.69 2.64 14.60
C ASN A 98 0.19 1.90 13.58
N GLN A 99 -0.07 0.62 13.30
CA GLN A 99 0.61 -0.15 12.25
C GLN A 99 -0.23 -0.23 10.96
N MET A 100 -1.07 0.78 10.73
CA MET A 100 -1.93 0.85 9.57
C MET A 100 -1.12 1.23 8.33
N LYS A 101 -0.99 0.26 7.42
CA LYS A 101 -0.25 0.39 6.18
C LYS A 101 -1.12 -0.02 5.02
N ASN A 102 -1.49 0.96 4.21
CA ASN A 102 -2.28 0.78 3.00
C ASN A 102 -1.49 1.13 1.74
N ASP A 103 -0.43 1.93 1.87
CA ASP A 103 0.37 2.41 0.75
C ASP A 103 1.60 1.52 0.58
N TYR A 104 1.80 1.05 -0.65
CA TYR A 104 2.88 0.12 -0.98
C TYR A 104 3.62 0.57 -2.23
N ILE A 105 4.91 0.22 -2.26
CA ILE A 105 5.76 0.36 -3.44
C ILE A 105 6.42 -0.99 -3.68
N TYR A 106 6.20 -1.55 -4.87
CA TYR A 106 6.76 -2.80 -5.34
C TYR A 106 7.58 -2.54 -6.61
N TYR A 107 8.71 -3.21 -6.76
CA TYR A 107 9.62 -2.95 -7.87
C TYR A 107 10.35 -4.21 -8.35
N ARG A 108 10.85 -4.18 -9.59
CA ARG A 108 11.78 -5.17 -10.16
C ARG A 108 12.68 -4.51 -11.22
N GLY A 109 13.83 -5.13 -11.48
CA GLY A 109 14.74 -4.71 -12.56
C GLY A 109 15.44 -3.37 -12.34
N ILE A 110 15.42 -2.83 -11.12
CA ILE A 110 16.13 -1.63 -10.67
C ILE A 110 16.57 -1.82 -9.23
N LYS A 111 17.59 -1.08 -8.79
CA LYS A 111 18.13 -1.17 -7.44
C LYS A 111 17.52 -0.09 -6.56
N LEU A 112 16.86 -0.51 -5.48
CA LEU A 112 16.35 0.40 -4.45
C LEU A 112 17.53 0.98 -3.65
N THR A 113 17.63 2.31 -3.60
CA THR A 113 18.68 3.00 -2.82
C THR A 113 18.16 3.50 -1.48
N LYS A 114 16.92 4.03 -1.45
CA LYS A 114 16.30 4.56 -0.24
C LYS A 114 14.78 4.41 -0.31
N THR A 115 14.15 4.14 0.83
CA THR A 115 12.71 4.33 1.01
C THR A 115 12.49 5.01 2.35
N GLU A 116 11.67 6.05 2.37
CA GLU A 116 11.31 6.76 3.60
C GLU A 116 9.85 7.21 3.58
N ARG A 117 9.28 7.32 4.79
CA ARG A 117 8.00 7.98 5.03
C ARG A 117 8.29 9.42 5.44
N ILE A 118 7.57 10.36 4.88
CA ILE A 118 7.73 11.78 5.21
C ILE A 118 6.72 12.14 6.31
N GLU A 119 7.21 12.69 7.41
CA GLU A 119 6.43 13.11 8.58
C GLU A 119 5.71 14.44 8.36
N VAL A 120 4.86 14.51 7.34
CA VAL A 120 4.04 15.69 7.04
C VAL A 120 2.56 15.36 7.11
N ARG A 121 1.78 16.30 7.65
CA ARG A 121 0.33 16.14 7.91
C ARG A 121 -0.51 16.89 6.88
N PHE A 122 -0.32 16.57 5.60
CA PHE A 122 -1.14 17.13 4.52
C PHE A 122 -2.40 16.32 4.23
N SER A 123 -2.37 15.02 4.53
CA SER A 123 -3.44 14.04 4.35
C SER A 123 -3.49 13.11 5.58
N ASP A 124 -4.52 12.29 5.69
CA ASP A 124 -4.55 11.14 6.61
C ASP A 124 -3.54 10.05 6.19
N HIS A 125 -3.12 10.05 4.92
CA HIS A 125 -1.98 9.27 4.43
C HIS A 125 -0.67 10.09 4.51
N TYR A 126 0.40 9.43 4.94
CA TYR A 126 1.75 9.98 4.88
C TYR A 126 2.38 9.75 3.49
N PRO A 127 3.06 10.75 2.91
CA PRO A 127 3.83 10.54 1.70
C PRO A 127 4.95 9.51 1.90
N ILE A 128 5.17 8.67 0.89
CA ILE A 128 6.27 7.71 0.84
C ILE A 128 7.12 8.02 -0.38
N ILE A 129 8.43 8.10 -0.18
CA ILE A 129 9.41 8.33 -1.24
C ILE A 129 10.32 7.11 -1.32
N SER A 130 10.41 6.53 -2.52
CA SER A 130 11.41 5.49 -2.85
C SER A 130 12.29 5.97 -4.00
N ASN A 131 13.60 5.89 -3.79
CA ASN A 131 14.63 6.24 -4.78
C ASN A 131 15.23 4.97 -5.37
N PHE A 132 15.48 4.99 -6.68
CA PHE A 132 16.01 3.87 -7.43
C PHE A 132 17.19 4.29 -8.31
N GLU A 133 18.16 3.39 -8.46
CA GLU A 133 19.26 3.47 -9.40
C GLU A 133 18.93 2.59 -10.62
N ILE A 134 19.10 3.14 -11.82
CA ILE A 134 18.78 2.52 -13.12
C ILE A 134 20.05 1.97 -13.75
#